data_AF-A0A9N9SZW5-F1
#
_entry.id   AF-A0A9N9SZW5-F1
#
_cell.length_a   1.000
_cell.length_b   1.000
_cell.length_c   1.000
_cell.angle_alpha   90.00
_cell.angle_beta   90.00
_cell.angle_gamma   90.00
#
_symmetry.space_group_name_H-M   'P 1'
#
loop_
_entity.id
_entity.type
_entity.pdbx_description
1 polymer ?
#
loop_
_entity_poly.entity_id
_entity_poly.type
_entity_poly.pdbx_seq_one_letter_code
_entity_poly.pdbx_strand_id
1 'polypeptide(L)'
;MKSYLLLTVFLFSLFYADAKETTTTTSSVPLTPPPGITLPPGGITWINCTRPNEFYDCGSACQNTCATLGATCPIINIRCNDDCYCIKGYARDAKNKCIPIEDCPKRHPCKGTCKIC
;
A
#
# COMPACT_ATOMS: atom_id res chain seq x y z
N MET A 1 -45.85 19.66 -18.55
CA MET A 1 -44.60 19.05 -19.09
C MET A 1 -43.33 19.57 -18.39
N LYS A 2 -43.11 20.89 -18.24
CA LYS A 2 -41.90 21.44 -17.56
C LYS A 2 -41.78 21.13 -16.06
N SER A 3 -42.90 20.90 -15.37
CA SER A 3 -42.91 20.57 -13.92
C SER A 3 -42.41 19.14 -13.62
N TYR A 4 -42.69 18.18 -14.52
CA TYR A 4 -42.30 16.78 -14.32
C TYR A 4 -40.78 16.57 -14.46
N LEU A 5 -40.14 17.33 -15.36
CA LEU A 5 -38.70 17.26 -15.60
C LEU A 5 -37.88 17.81 -14.41
N LEU A 6 -38.39 18.80 -13.68
CA LEU A 6 -37.71 19.34 -12.49
C LEU A 6 -37.81 18.37 -11.30
N LEU A 7 -38.96 17.70 -11.13
CA LEU A 7 -39.17 16.67 -10.11
C LEU A 7 -38.25 15.45 -10.33
N THR A 8 -38.06 15.00 -11.58
CA THR A 8 -37.15 13.87 -11.85
C THR A 8 -35.68 14.23 -11.65
N VAL A 9 -35.26 15.45 -11.98
CA VAL A 9 -33.88 15.93 -11.74
C VAL A 9 -33.60 16.07 -10.24
N PHE A 10 -34.56 16.58 -9.47
CA PHE A 10 -34.43 16.67 -8.01
C PHE A 10 -34.33 15.29 -7.35
N LEU A 11 -35.16 14.34 -7.78
CA LEU A 11 -35.10 12.96 -7.28
C LEU A 11 -33.78 12.27 -7.67
N PHE A 12 -33.29 12.41 -8.90
CA PHE A 12 -32.00 11.84 -9.32
C PHE A 12 -30.81 12.44 -8.56
N SER A 13 -30.87 13.72 -8.18
CA SER A 13 -29.81 14.39 -7.42
C SER A 13 -29.74 13.91 -5.97
N LEU A 14 -30.89 13.61 -5.36
CA LEU A 14 -30.96 13.05 -4.00
C LEU A 14 -30.45 11.61 -3.93
N PHE A 15 -30.63 10.80 -4.99
CA PHE A 15 -30.10 9.44 -5.04
C PHE A 15 -28.57 9.36 -5.23
N TYR A 16 -27.92 10.42 -5.74
CA TYR A 16 -26.47 10.40 -6.05
C TYR A 16 -25.56 10.82 -4.88
N ALA A 17 -26.12 11.28 -3.76
CA ALA A 17 -25.35 11.80 -2.63
C ALA A 17 -24.86 10.72 -1.64
N ASP A 18 -25.28 9.46 -1.76
CA ASP A 18 -25.06 8.40 -0.75
C ASP A 18 -24.03 7.32 -1.16
N ALA A 19 -22.98 7.69 -1.90
CA ALA A 19 -21.94 6.75 -2.31
C ALA A 19 -20.52 7.31 -2.23
N LYS A 20 -20.11 7.85 -1.07
CA LYS A 20 -18.68 7.91 -0.71
C LYS A 20 -18.43 8.10 0.78
N GLU A 21 -18.91 7.18 1.60
CA GLU A 21 -18.28 6.94 2.90
C GLU A 21 -17.73 5.52 2.90
N THR A 22 -16.55 5.37 2.28
CA THR A 22 -15.66 4.26 2.62
C THR A 22 -15.25 4.51 4.05
N THR A 23 -16.03 3.95 4.99
CA THR A 23 -15.67 3.81 6.39
C THR A 23 -14.32 3.11 6.41
N THR A 24 -13.29 3.92 6.46
CA THR A 24 -11.95 3.51 6.84
C THR A 24 -12.13 3.05 8.27
N THR A 25 -12.29 1.74 8.44
CA THR A 25 -12.12 1.10 9.74
C THR A 25 -10.72 1.47 10.19
N THR A 26 -10.64 2.52 11.01
CA THR A 26 -9.49 2.84 11.83
C THR A 26 -9.31 1.66 12.78
N SER A 27 -8.66 0.61 12.29
CA SER A 27 -8.16 -0.49 13.10
C SER A 27 -6.95 0.06 13.84
N SER A 28 -7.20 0.67 15.00
CA SER A 28 -6.18 1.12 15.94
C SER A 28 -5.63 -0.03 16.79
N VAL A 29 -5.48 -1.22 16.22
CA VAL A 29 -4.80 -2.32 16.88
C VAL A 29 -3.28 -2.14 16.64
N PRO A 30 -2.45 -2.06 17.69
CA PRO A 30 -1.00 -2.05 17.53
C PRO A 30 -0.56 -3.32 16.80
N LEU A 31 0.04 -3.15 15.61
CA LEU A 31 0.41 -4.24 14.69
C LEU A 31 1.65 -5.05 15.14
N THR A 32 2.04 -4.99 16.41
CA THR A 32 3.06 -5.88 16.95
C THR A 32 2.38 -7.10 17.54
N PRO A 33 2.41 -8.27 16.88
CA PRO A 33 2.00 -9.51 17.55
C PRO A 33 2.89 -9.72 18.80
N PRO A 34 2.34 -10.28 19.89
CA PRO A 34 3.13 -10.60 21.07
C PRO A 34 4.25 -11.57 20.69
N PRO A 35 5.47 -11.41 21.21
CA PRO A 35 6.55 -12.35 20.97
C PRO A 35 6.12 -13.74 21.46
N GLY A 36 6.07 -14.72 20.55
CA GLY A 36 5.81 -16.12 20.90
C GLY A 36 4.52 -16.75 20.36
N ILE A 37 3.76 -16.10 19.46
CA ILE A 37 2.67 -16.78 18.75
C ILE A 37 3.19 -17.48 17.49
N THR A 38 3.32 -18.80 17.53
CA THR A 38 3.51 -19.64 16.34
C THR A 38 2.28 -19.51 15.44
N LEU A 39 2.43 -18.83 14.31
CA LEU A 39 1.43 -18.75 13.24
C LEU A 39 1.37 -20.08 12.45
N PRO A 40 0.28 -20.33 11.67
CA PRO A 40 -0.19 -21.64 11.17
C PRO A 40 0.86 -22.57 10.54
N PRO A 41 0.54 -23.87 10.37
CA PRO A 41 1.48 -24.86 9.84
C PRO A 41 1.99 -24.43 8.46
N GLY A 42 3.26 -23.99 8.43
CA GLY A 42 3.84 -23.30 7.28
C GLY A 42 5.24 -22.71 7.51
N GLY A 43 5.73 -22.66 8.75
CA GLY A 43 7.15 -22.39 9.04
C GLY A 43 7.58 -20.93 8.84
N ILE A 44 6.70 -19.96 9.11
CA ILE A 44 7.09 -18.54 9.04
C ILE A 44 7.97 -18.18 10.25
N THR A 45 9.11 -17.55 9.98
CA THR A 45 9.98 -16.98 11.02
C THR A 45 9.54 -15.54 11.28
N TRP A 46 9.03 -15.26 12.49
CA TRP A 46 8.64 -13.89 12.82
C TRP A 46 9.87 -12.98 12.89
N ILE A 47 9.92 -11.96 12.03
CA ILE A 47 10.97 -10.95 12.04
C ILE A 47 10.46 -9.72 12.79
N ASN A 48 11.22 -9.30 13.80
CA ASN A 48 10.94 -8.04 14.48
C ASN A 48 11.39 -6.85 13.61
N CYS A 49 10.44 -6.11 13.04
CA CYS A 49 10.71 -4.92 12.23
C CYS A 49 11.05 -3.73 13.11
N THR A 50 12.35 -3.44 13.26
CA THR A 50 12.86 -2.37 14.13
C THR A 50 13.14 -1.05 13.41
N ARG A 51 13.15 -1.07 12.06
CA ARG A 51 13.38 0.14 11.26
C ARG A 51 12.11 1.02 11.24
N PRO A 52 12.26 2.35 11.16
CA PRO A 52 11.11 3.24 11.06
C PRO A 52 10.25 2.96 9.82
N ASN A 53 8.94 3.16 9.96
CA ASN A 53 7.95 3.05 8.89
C ASN A 53 7.86 1.65 8.26
N GLU A 54 8.18 0.61 9.02
CA GLU A 54 8.06 -0.79 8.64
C GLU A 54 7.08 -1.54 9.52
N PHE A 55 6.48 -2.59 8.96
CA PHE A 55 5.64 -3.54 9.68
C PHE A 55 5.86 -4.94 9.10
N TYR A 56 5.65 -5.96 9.94
CA TYR A 56 5.70 -7.35 9.50
C TYR A 56 4.32 -7.76 8.98
N ASP A 57 4.23 -8.19 7.73
CA ASP A 57 2.99 -8.65 7.11
C ASP A 57 3.26 -9.54 5.88
N CYS A 58 2.23 -10.23 5.39
CA CYS A 58 2.29 -10.97 4.14
C CYS A 58 2.06 -10.03 2.93
N GLY A 59 3.09 -9.29 2.53
CA GLY A 59 3.01 -8.38 1.40
C GLY A 59 3.41 -9.00 0.03
N SER A 60 3.33 -8.17 -1.01
CA SER A 60 3.75 -8.54 -2.38
C SER A 60 5.23 -8.95 -2.45
N ALA A 61 5.56 -9.94 -3.28
CA ALA A 61 6.93 -10.42 -3.43
C ALA A 61 7.93 -9.32 -3.84
N CYS A 62 7.50 -8.33 -4.64
CA CYS A 62 8.38 -7.27 -5.12
C CYS A 62 8.60 -6.13 -4.10
N GLN A 63 7.78 -6.07 -3.04
CA GLN A 63 7.68 -4.93 -2.12
C GLN A 63 7.40 -3.58 -2.80
N ASN A 64 7.17 -2.55 -2.01
CA ASN A 64 7.02 -1.18 -2.50
C ASN A 64 8.38 -0.47 -2.40
N THR A 65 9.08 -0.30 -3.52
CA THR A 65 10.41 0.34 -3.56
C THR A 65 10.40 1.60 -4.43
N CYS A 66 11.20 2.61 -4.11
CA CYS A 66 11.33 3.81 -4.94
C CYS A 66 11.75 3.47 -6.40
N ALA A 67 12.56 2.43 -6.57
CA ALA A 67 13.03 1.95 -7.87
C ALA A 67 11.95 1.25 -8.71
N THR A 68 10.86 0.78 -8.10
CA THR A 68 9.76 0.07 -8.80
C THR A 68 8.36 0.65 -8.55
N LEU A 69 8.21 1.78 -7.86
CA LEU A 69 6.96 2.54 -7.75
C LEU A 69 6.19 2.59 -9.08
N GLY A 70 4.91 2.20 -9.02
CA GLY A 70 3.99 2.18 -10.16
C GLY A 70 4.17 1.01 -11.12
N ALA A 71 5.21 0.18 -10.97
CA ALA A 71 5.37 -1.03 -11.78
C ALA A 71 4.51 -2.18 -11.23
N THR A 72 3.95 -2.97 -12.14
CA THR A 72 3.26 -4.21 -11.78
C THR A 72 4.28 -5.25 -11.32
N CYS A 73 4.05 -5.88 -10.17
CA CYS A 73 4.83 -7.02 -9.73
C CYS A 73 4.35 -8.30 -10.45
N PRO A 74 5.18 -8.94 -11.30
CA PRO A 74 4.79 -10.16 -12.01
C PRO A 74 4.86 -11.42 -11.12
N ILE A 75 5.46 -11.29 -9.92
CA ILE A 75 5.71 -12.42 -9.02
C ILE A 75 4.52 -12.57 -8.08
N ILE A 76 3.87 -13.72 -8.14
CA ILE A 76 2.83 -14.14 -7.19
C ILE A 76 3.46 -15.11 -6.19
N ASN A 77 3.31 -14.80 -4.91
CA ASN A 77 3.91 -15.57 -3.84
C ASN A 77 3.03 -16.78 -3.47
N ILE A 78 3.61 -17.99 -3.47
CA ILE A 78 2.94 -19.22 -2.99
C ILE A 78 2.96 -19.29 -1.46
N ARG A 79 3.96 -18.63 -0.85
CA ARG A 79 4.15 -18.44 0.58
C ARG A 79 4.55 -17.00 0.83
N CYS A 80 4.15 -16.45 1.98
CA CYS A 80 4.55 -15.10 2.39
C CYS A 80 6.08 -15.04 2.51
N ASN A 81 6.66 -13.91 2.12
CA ASN A 81 8.05 -13.68 2.42
C ASN A 81 8.16 -13.29 3.89
N ASP A 82 9.12 -13.88 4.60
CA ASP A 82 9.50 -13.44 5.93
C ASP A 82 10.31 -12.14 5.79
N ASP A 83 9.63 -11.00 5.65
CA ASP A 83 10.27 -9.69 5.53
C ASP A 83 9.40 -8.56 6.13
N CYS A 84 10.04 -7.41 6.35
CA CYS A 84 9.42 -6.18 6.79
C CYS A 84 9.01 -5.33 5.58
N TYR A 85 7.75 -4.91 5.57
CA TYR A 85 7.17 -4.11 4.50
C TYR A 85 7.03 -2.66 4.92
N CYS A 86 7.18 -1.72 3.98
CA CYS A 86 6.92 -0.31 4.26
C CYS A 86 5.43 -0.08 4.50
N ILE A 87 5.09 0.68 5.55
CA ILE A 87 3.72 1.08 5.82
C ILE A 87 3.11 1.87 4.65
N LYS A 88 1.77 1.94 4.60
CA LYS A 88 1.04 2.64 3.53
C LYS A 88 1.55 4.09 3.37
N GLY A 89 1.83 4.48 2.12
CA GLY A 89 2.35 5.81 1.78
C GLY A 89 3.88 5.93 1.79
N TYR A 90 4.59 4.85 2.15
CA TYR A 90 6.05 4.79 2.18
C TYR A 90 6.57 3.76 1.15
N ALA A 91 7.79 3.98 0.68
CA ALA A 91 8.51 3.06 -0.19
C ALA A 91 9.98 2.94 0.23
N ARG A 92 10.56 1.76 -0.01
CA ARG A 92 11.94 1.44 0.35
C ARG A 92 12.90 2.11 -0.61
N ASP A 93 13.82 2.91 -0.08
CA ASP A 93 14.88 3.55 -0.85
C ASP A 93 16.10 2.62 -1.04
N ALA A 94 17.10 3.09 -1.81
CA ALA A 94 18.35 2.34 -2.04
C ALA A 94 19.21 2.17 -0.78
N LYS A 95 18.90 2.88 0.31
CA LYS A 95 19.55 2.75 1.63
C LYS A 95 18.78 1.81 2.56
N ASN A 96 17.83 1.05 2.03
CA ASN A 96 16.95 0.13 2.76
C ASN A 96 16.10 0.80 3.84
N LYS A 97 15.69 2.06 3.64
CA LYS A 97 14.79 2.80 4.54
C LYS A 97 13.44 3.02 3.88
N CYS A 98 12.36 2.84 4.63
CA CYS A 98 11.04 3.25 4.19
C CYS A 98 10.89 4.76 4.37
N ILE A 99 10.85 5.48 3.25
CA ILE A 99 10.67 6.94 3.18
C ILE A 99 9.31 7.28 2.56
N PRO A 100 8.75 8.47 2.80
CA PRO A 100 7.54 8.92 2.11
C PRO A 100 7.71 8.77 0.59
N ILE A 101 6.66 8.29 -0.10
CA ILE A 101 6.72 8.09 -1.56
C ILE A 101 7.05 9.39 -2.30
N GLU A 102 6.63 10.53 -1.76
CA GLU A 102 6.94 11.87 -2.27
C GLU A 102 8.43 12.24 -2.20
N ASP A 103 9.18 11.63 -1.28
CA ASP A 103 10.62 11.82 -1.11
C ASP A 103 11.44 10.86 -1.98
N CYS A 104 10.79 9.92 -2.69
CA CYS A 104 11.51 9.05 -3.62
C CYS A 104 12.16 9.90 -4.73
N PRO A 105 13.39 9.55 -5.15
CA PRO A 105 14.06 10.24 -6.23
C PRO A 105 13.22 10.16 -7.50
N LYS A 106 12.96 11.32 -8.11
CA LYS A 106 12.23 11.39 -9.37
C LYS A 106 12.97 10.56 -10.39
N ARG A 107 12.30 9.57 -10.97
CA ARG A 107 12.86 8.83 -12.11
C ARG A 107 12.95 9.79 -13.27
N HIS A 108 14.16 10.20 -13.60
CA HIS A 108 14.40 10.85 -14.88
C HIS A 108 14.21 9.79 -15.95
N PRO A 109 13.31 9.99 -16.94
CA PRO A 109 13.20 9.08 -18.06
C PRO A 109 14.58 8.93 -18.68
N CYS A 110 15.01 7.69 -18.91
CA CYS A 110 16.30 7.41 -19.52
C CYS A 110 16.33 8.00 -20.94
N LYS A 111 16.80 9.24 -21.07
CA LYS A 111 17.15 9.88 -22.33
C LYS A 111 18.64 9.65 -22.63
N GLY A 112 19.07 8.39 -22.53
CA GLY A 112 20.36 7.92 -23.06
C GLY A 112 21.64 8.31 -22.32
N THR A 113 21.59 9.12 -21.26
CA THR A 113 22.81 9.53 -20.52
C THR A 113 22.78 9.29 -19.01
N CYS A 114 21.76 8.60 -18.49
CA CYS A 114 21.70 8.30 -17.06
C CYS A 114 22.63 7.13 -16.72
N LYS A 115 23.81 7.44 -16.14
CA LYS A 115 24.78 6.47 -15.61
C LYS A 115 24.39 5.88 -14.24
N ILE A 116 23.14 6.07 -13.82
CA ILE A 116 22.62 5.44 -12.60
C ILE A 116 21.43 4.60 -13.04
N CYS A 117 21.71 3.31 -13.18
CA CYS A 117 20.78 2.21 -13.30
C CYS A 117 20.56 1.61 -11.92
#